data_AF-A0A2H6HBD1-F1
#
_entry.id   AF-A0A2H6HBD1-F1
#
_cell.length_a   1.000
_cell.length_b   1.000
_cell.length_c   1.000
_cell.angle_alpha   90.00
_cell.angle_beta   90.00
_cell.angle_gamma   90.00
#
_symmetry.space_group_name_H-M   'P 1'
#
loop_
_entity.id
_entity.type
_entity.pdbx_description
1 polymer ?
#
loop_
_entity_poly.entity_id
_entity_poly.type
_entity_poly.pdbx_seq_one_letter_code
_entity_poly.pdbx_strand_id
1 'polypeptide(L)'
;MLTATGLAWGFASGVPILVLALAGLAVYEPGLALGVVAGLALFGRYQARSEEYEGAFLQAVAAELRAGAGLRLALADASERVSARPLISVARLARAGRPLDELADALAAGLERHGALTAAAVRIAGTTGGRVADTFDELALLAAEDMQMEGERRAATAQARISAWIVGGLPAAYLAYAAAGGRLSVLWNAGTIGVMVLGVGGLLLLSGVGGIVLMVRRADR
;
A
#
# COMPACT_ATOMS: atom_id res chain seq x y z
N MET A 1 21.66 -11.95 34.57
CA MET A 1 22.94 -11.84 33.82
C MET A 1 22.97 -12.57 32.48
N LEU A 2 22.01 -13.47 32.17
CA LEU A 2 21.90 -14.16 30.87
C LEU A 2 21.29 -13.32 29.73
N THR A 3 20.72 -12.14 30.02
CA THR A 3 20.06 -11.26 29.04
C THR A 3 21.03 -10.30 28.34
N ALA A 4 22.13 -9.94 28.98
CA ALA A 4 23.16 -9.09 28.39
C ALA A 4 24.01 -9.83 27.36
N THR A 5 24.23 -11.13 27.57
CA THR A 5 25.00 -12.00 26.66
C THR A 5 24.21 -12.36 25.41
N GLY A 6 22.88 -12.49 25.49
CA GLY A 6 22.03 -12.71 24.32
C GLY A 6 21.94 -11.49 23.39
N LEU A 7 21.86 -10.28 23.97
CA LEU A 7 21.88 -9.02 23.22
C LEU A 7 23.21 -8.76 22.52
N ALA A 8 24.33 -9.18 23.13
CA ALA A 8 25.66 -9.07 22.54
C ALA A 8 25.89 -10.04 21.37
N TRP A 9 25.33 -11.25 21.41
CA TRP A 9 25.39 -12.21 20.29
C TRP A 9 24.49 -11.81 19.12
N GLY A 10 23.34 -11.19 19.38
CA GLY A 10 22.48 -10.63 18.33
C GLY A 10 23.19 -9.59 17.46
N PHE A 11 24.03 -8.75 18.08
CA PHE A 11 24.80 -7.69 17.40
C PHE A 11 25.83 -8.21 16.38
N ALA A 12 26.33 -9.44 16.54
CA ALA A 12 27.32 -10.03 15.65
C ALA A 12 26.71 -10.74 14.42
N SER A 13 25.39 -10.92 14.38
CA SER A 13 24.69 -11.75 13.38
C SER A 13 23.98 -10.98 12.26
N GLY A 14 24.04 -9.63 12.27
CA GLY A 14 23.36 -8.80 11.26
C GLY A 14 21.83 -8.74 11.42
N VAL A 15 21.29 -9.19 12.56
CA VAL A 15 19.86 -9.14 12.84
C VAL A 15 19.44 -7.67 13.07
N PRO A 16 18.43 -7.17 12.34
CA PRO A 16 18.01 -5.76 12.43
C PRO A 16 17.53 -5.41 13.84
N ILE A 17 18.00 -4.26 14.35
CA ILE A 17 17.75 -3.76 15.71
C ILE A 17 16.26 -3.66 16.07
N LEU A 18 15.37 -3.55 15.07
CA LEU A 18 13.92 -3.65 15.25
C LEU A 18 13.46 -4.98 15.84
N VAL A 19 14.09 -6.10 15.46
CA VAL A 19 13.75 -7.44 15.98
C VAL A 19 14.18 -7.55 17.44
N LEU A 20 15.30 -6.92 17.82
CA LEU A 20 15.77 -6.86 19.20
C LEU A 20 14.91 -5.92 20.07
N ALA A 21 14.42 -4.81 19.51
CA ALA A 21 13.49 -3.91 20.19
C ALA A 21 12.08 -4.53 20.35
N LEU A 22 11.58 -5.25 19.33
CA LEU A 22 10.35 -6.05 19.41
C LEU A 22 10.48 -7.19 20.41
N ALA A 23 11.63 -7.88 20.47
CA ALA A 23 11.91 -8.90 21.46
C ALA A 23 11.96 -8.32 22.89
N GLY A 24 12.55 -7.13 23.07
CA GLY A 24 12.53 -6.43 24.36
C GLY A 24 11.15 -5.95 24.79
N LEU A 25 10.30 -5.53 23.84
CA LEU A 25 8.92 -5.12 24.11
C LEU A 25 7.98 -6.31 24.37
N ALA A 26 8.20 -7.44 23.68
CA ALA A 26 7.47 -8.69 23.88
C ALA A 26 7.72 -9.35 25.26
N VAL A 27 8.86 -9.03 25.90
CA VAL A 27 9.18 -9.48 27.26
C VAL A 27 8.39 -8.71 28.33
N TYR A 28 7.95 -7.47 28.05
CA TYR A 28 7.22 -6.64 29.01
C TYR A 28 5.69 -6.68 28.84
N GLU A 29 5.17 -6.70 27.61
CA GLU A 29 3.71 -6.76 27.33
C GLU A 29 3.43 -7.46 25.96
N PRO A 30 3.32 -8.80 25.90
CA PRO A 30 3.19 -9.55 24.64
C PRO A 30 1.89 -9.28 23.87
N GLY A 31 0.83 -8.80 24.55
CA GLY A 31 -0.48 -8.56 23.95
C GLY A 31 -0.53 -7.35 23.00
N LEU A 32 0.20 -6.26 23.31
CA LEU A 32 0.17 -5.04 22.51
C LEU A 32 0.95 -5.17 21.19
N ALA A 33 2.08 -5.88 21.21
CA ALA A 33 2.86 -6.12 19.99
C ALA A 33 2.09 -6.98 18.97
N LEU A 34 1.42 -8.04 19.44
CA LEU A 34 0.52 -8.85 18.62
C LEU A 34 -0.69 -8.05 18.14
N GLY A 35 -1.27 -7.20 18.99
CA GLY A 35 -2.40 -6.34 18.64
C GLY A 35 -2.08 -5.30 17.57
N VAL A 36 -0.90 -4.68 17.61
CA VAL A 36 -0.46 -3.69 16.61
C VAL A 36 -0.18 -4.35 15.25
N VAL A 37 0.52 -5.49 15.24
CA VAL A 37 0.80 -6.25 14.00
C VAL A 37 -0.49 -6.81 13.41
N ALA A 38 -1.38 -7.38 14.22
CA ALA A 38 -2.68 -7.86 13.77
C ALA A 38 -3.57 -6.71 13.27
N GLY A 39 -3.57 -5.57 13.96
CA GLY A 39 -4.30 -4.36 13.56
C GLY A 39 -3.85 -3.83 12.22
N LEU A 40 -2.54 -3.68 11.99
CA LEU A 40 -1.96 -3.28 10.71
C LEU A 40 -2.26 -4.30 9.58
N ALA A 41 -2.19 -5.60 9.88
CA ALA A 41 -2.49 -6.65 8.91
C ALA A 41 -3.99 -6.73 8.53
N LEU A 42 -4.88 -6.45 9.49
CA LEU A 42 -6.32 -6.39 9.24
C LEU A 42 -6.71 -5.11 8.48
N PHE A 43 -6.10 -3.98 8.79
CA PHE A 43 -6.34 -2.71 8.10
C PHE A 43 -5.88 -2.77 6.63
N GLY A 44 -4.71 -3.37 6.37
CA GLY A 44 -4.20 -3.56 5.00
C GLY A 44 -5.07 -4.47 4.13
N ARG A 45 -5.75 -5.46 4.73
CA ARG A 45 -6.67 -6.36 4.01
C ARG A 45 -7.98 -5.69 3.59
N TYR A 46 -8.42 -4.65 4.30
CA TYR A 46 -9.68 -3.98 3.98
C TYR A 46 -9.56 -3.08 2.75
N GLN A 47 -8.40 -2.46 2.51
CA GLN A 47 -8.14 -1.62 1.33
C GLN A 47 -7.78 -2.43 0.08
N ALA A 48 -7.06 -3.55 0.22
CA ALA A 48 -6.64 -4.37 -0.93
C ALA A 48 -7.82 -4.96 -1.74
N ARG A 49 -8.99 -5.10 -1.12
CA ARG A 49 -10.18 -5.71 -1.74
C ARG A 49 -10.87 -4.80 -2.77
N SER A 50 -10.52 -3.51 -2.86
CA SER A 50 -11.11 -2.59 -3.85
C SER A 50 -10.43 -2.66 -5.22
N GLU A 51 -9.13 -2.90 -5.29
CA GLU A 51 -8.42 -2.92 -6.59
C GLU A 51 -8.54 -4.28 -7.31
N GLU A 52 -8.62 -5.36 -6.54
CA GLU A 52 -8.58 -6.74 -7.07
C GLU A 52 -9.82 -7.09 -7.91
N TYR A 53 -10.96 -6.46 -7.65
CA TYR A 53 -12.21 -6.79 -8.35
C TYR A 53 -12.29 -6.21 -9.77
N GLU A 54 -11.61 -5.09 -10.07
CA GLU A 54 -11.66 -4.47 -11.40
C GLU A 54 -10.97 -5.36 -12.45
N GLY A 55 -9.76 -5.84 -12.13
CA GLY A 55 -9.03 -6.74 -13.01
C GLY A 55 -9.75 -8.08 -13.19
N ALA A 56 -10.27 -8.66 -12.10
CA ALA A 56 -11.07 -9.89 -12.17
C ALA A 56 -12.33 -9.72 -13.04
N PHE A 57 -12.97 -8.55 -12.98
CA PHE A 57 -14.12 -8.22 -13.82
C PHE A 57 -13.74 -8.14 -15.30
N LEU A 58 -12.70 -7.37 -15.65
CA LEU A 58 -12.26 -7.21 -17.04
C LEU A 58 -11.82 -8.55 -17.66
N GLN A 59 -11.10 -9.39 -16.89
CA GLN A 59 -10.73 -10.74 -17.31
C GLN A 59 -11.96 -11.62 -17.55
N ALA A 60 -12.96 -11.56 -16.67
CA ALA A 60 -14.20 -12.31 -16.85
C ALA A 60 -14.96 -11.85 -18.10
N VAL A 61 -15.06 -10.54 -18.35
CA VAL A 61 -15.69 -10.01 -19.57
C VAL A 61 -14.97 -10.51 -20.83
N ALA A 62 -13.64 -10.44 -20.85
CA ALA A 62 -12.84 -10.92 -21.97
C ALA A 62 -13.02 -12.43 -22.21
N ALA A 63 -13.09 -13.23 -21.15
CA ALA A 63 -13.34 -14.67 -21.24
C ALA A 63 -14.72 -15.00 -21.84
N GLU A 64 -15.78 -14.32 -21.39
CA GLU A 64 -17.14 -14.50 -21.92
C GLU A 64 -17.23 -14.05 -23.39
N LEU A 65 -16.61 -12.91 -23.74
CA LEU A 65 -16.53 -12.43 -25.13
C LEU A 65 -15.80 -13.42 -26.04
N ARG A 66 -14.70 -14.03 -25.57
CA ARG A 66 -13.95 -15.06 -26.31
C ARG A 66 -14.75 -16.35 -26.46
N ALA A 67 -15.62 -16.67 -25.49
CA ALA A 67 -16.58 -17.76 -25.61
C ALA A 67 -17.72 -17.47 -26.60
N GLY A 68 -17.74 -16.26 -27.18
CA GLY A 68 -18.73 -15.84 -28.17
C GLY A 68 -19.97 -15.17 -27.57
N ALA A 69 -19.96 -14.85 -26.27
CA ALA A 69 -21.06 -14.12 -25.65
C ALA A 69 -21.17 -12.71 -26.23
N GLY A 70 -22.40 -12.21 -26.38
CA GLY A 70 -22.62 -10.80 -26.72
C GLY A 70 -22.14 -9.89 -25.59
N LEU A 71 -21.56 -8.72 -25.92
CA LEU A 71 -20.96 -7.77 -24.96
C LEU A 71 -21.82 -7.51 -23.72
N ARG A 72 -23.11 -7.29 -23.91
CA ARG A 72 -24.05 -7.06 -22.82
C ARG A 72 -24.18 -8.27 -21.87
N LEU A 73 -24.23 -9.48 -22.42
CA LEU A 73 -24.30 -10.71 -21.62
C LEU A 73 -22.97 -10.94 -20.89
N ALA A 74 -21.85 -10.76 -21.58
CA ALA A 74 -20.51 -10.84 -20.98
C ALA A 74 -20.36 -9.88 -19.80
N LEU A 75 -20.81 -8.62 -19.95
CA LEU A 75 -20.82 -7.63 -18.86
C LEU A 75 -21.72 -8.05 -17.69
N ALA A 76 -22.90 -8.63 -17.97
CA ALA A 76 -23.82 -9.10 -16.94
C ALA A 76 -23.21 -10.27 -16.14
N ASP A 77 -22.73 -11.30 -16.84
CA ASP A 77 -22.21 -12.53 -16.23
C ASP A 77 -20.90 -12.27 -15.48
N ALA A 78 -20.02 -11.42 -16.02
CA ALA A 78 -18.81 -10.99 -15.32
C ALA A 78 -19.13 -10.18 -14.06
N SER A 79 -20.12 -9.28 -14.12
CA SER A 79 -20.53 -8.47 -12.97
C SER A 79 -21.06 -9.34 -11.83
N GLU A 80 -21.82 -10.39 -12.15
CA GLU A 80 -22.32 -11.33 -11.15
C GLU A 80 -21.24 -12.26 -10.62
N ARG A 81 -20.33 -12.74 -11.48
CA ARG A 81 -19.22 -13.60 -11.06
C ARG A 81 -18.33 -12.91 -10.03
N VAL A 82 -18.05 -11.63 -10.22
CA VAL A 82 -17.24 -10.82 -9.28
C VAL A 82 -18.07 -10.35 -8.08
N SER A 83 -19.36 -10.08 -8.26
CA SER A 83 -20.29 -9.70 -7.17
C SER A 83 -19.82 -8.49 -6.34
N ALA A 84 -19.06 -7.57 -6.93
CA ALA A 84 -18.67 -6.33 -6.26
C ALA A 84 -19.86 -5.36 -6.18
N ARG A 85 -19.99 -4.64 -5.05
CA ARG A 85 -21.08 -3.66 -4.82
C ARG A 85 -21.29 -2.69 -6.00
N PRO A 86 -20.23 -2.08 -6.58
CA PRO A 86 -20.37 -1.16 -7.69
C PRO A 86 -20.88 -1.80 -9.00
N LEU A 87 -20.69 -3.11 -9.16
CA LEU A 87 -21.08 -3.86 -10.38
C LEU A 87 -22.54 -4.34 -10.35
N ILE A 88 -23.22 -4.28 -9.20
CA ILE A 88 -24.62 -4.70 -9.07
C ILE A 88 -25.55 -3.86 -9.96
N SER A 89 -25.27 -2.56 -10.11
CA SER A 89 -26.00 -1.68 -11.02
C SER A 89 -25.75 -2.07 -12.49
N VAL A 90 -24.49 -2.36 -12.85
CA VAL A 90 -24.09 -2.80 -14.20
C VAL A 90 -24.80 -4.09 -14.59
N ALA A 91 -24.77 -5.12 -13.73
CA ALA A 91 -25.46 -6.39 -13.97
C ALA A 91 -26.96 -6.20 -14.24
N ARG A 92 -27.60 -5.36 -13.41
CA ARG A 92 -29.03 -5.05 -13.51
C ARG A 92 -29.38 -4.34 -14.81
N LEU A 93 -28.63 -3.29 -15.16
CA LEU A 93 -28.82 -2.53 -16.40
C LEU A 93 -28.60 -3.43 -17.63
N ALA A 94 -27.62 -4.33 -17.56
CA ALA A 94 -27.28 -5.23 -18.66
C ALA A 94 -28.41 -6.22 -18.92
N ARG A 95 -28.90 -6.90 -17.88
CA ARG A 95 -30.06 -7.82 -17.94
C ARG A 95 -31.36 -7.11 -18.33
N ALA A 96 -31.54 -5.86 -17.93
CA ALA A 96 -32.72 -5.06 -18.29
C ALA A 96 -32.72 -4.57 -19.76
N GLY A 97 -31.67 -4.89 -20.55
CA GLY A 97 -31.63 -4.51 -21.96
C GLY A 97 -31.36 -3.02 -22.23
N ARG A 98 -30.87 -2.28 -21.23
CA ARG A 98 -30.64 -0.81 -21.33
C ARG A 98 -29.56 -0.45 -22.37
N PRO A 99 -29.58 0.71 -23.02
CA PRO A 99 -28.59 1.03 -24.05
C PRO A 99 -27.14 0.91 -23.54
N LEU A 100 -26.20 0.57 -24.44
CA LEU A 100 -24.78 0.38 -24.07
C LEU A 100 -24.14 1.65 -23.52
N ASP A 101 -24.62 2.83 -23.90
CA ASP A 101 -24.15 4.10 -23.34
C ASP A 101 -24.45 4.23 -21.85
N GLU A 102 -25.66 3.83 -21.41
CA GLU A 102 -26.01 3.83 -19.99
C GLU A 102 -25.19 2.81 -19.19
N LEU A 103 -24.84 1.68 -19.82
CA LEU A 103 -23.95 0.69 -19.23
C LEU A 103 -22.51 1.22 -19.10
N ALA A 104 -22.03 1.94 -20.13
CA ALA A 104 -20.74 2.58 -20.11
C ALA A 104 -20.65 3.63 -19.00
N ASP A 105 -21.69 4.43 -18.80
CA ASP A 105 -21.74 5.42 -17.71
C ASP A 105 -21.77 4.76 -16.33
N ALA A 106 -22.51 3.66 -16.18
CA ALA A 106 -22.50 2.87 -14.95
C ALA A 106 -21.14 2.23 -14.66
N LEU A 107 -20.41 1.78 -15.68
CA LEU A 107 -19.04 1.27 -15.55
C LEU A 107 -18.04 2.38 -15.20
N ALA A 108 -18.17 3.57 -15.80
CA ALA A 108 -17.36 4.73 -15.46
C ALA A 108 -17.54 5.17 -14.00
N ALA A 109 -18.76 5.02 -13.47
CA ALA A 109 -19.05 5.33 -12.06
C ALA A 109 -18.72 4.17 -11.09
N GLY A 110 -18.68 2.93 -11.58
CA GLY A 110 -18.50 1.73 -10.75
C GLY A 110 -17.06 1.22 -10.62
N LEU A 111 -16.21 1.55 -11.60
CA LEU A 111 -14.78 1.24 -11.58
C LEU A 111 -14.01 2.54 -11.28
N GLU A 112 -13.27 2.56 -10.18
CA GLU A 112 -12.53 3.72 -9.69
C GLU A 112 -11.31 4.03 -10.58
N ARG A 113 -10.59 3.00 -11.03
CA ARG A 113 -9.31 3.18 -11.75
C ARG A 113 -9.45 3.05 -13.26
N HIS A 114 -10.17 2.02 -13.72
CA HIS A 114 -10.30 1.73 -15.15
C HIS A 114 -11.63 2.17 -15.77
N GLY A 115 -12.56 2.74 -15.00
CA GLY A 115 -13.93 2.99 -15.44
C GLY A 115 -14.08 3.84 -16.70
N ALA A 116 -13.33 4.93 -16.81
CA ALA A 116 -13.39 5.79 -18.00
C ALA A 116 -12.91 5.04 -19.27
N LEU A 117 -11.85 4.23 -19.14
CA LEU A 117 -11.30 3.43 -20.23
C LEU A 117 -12.26 2.30 -20.62
N THR A 118 -12.80 1.58 -19.65
CA THR A 118 -13.79 0.52 -19.88
C THR A 118 -15.06 1.07 -20.53
N ALA A 119 -15.54 2.24 -20.08
CA ALA A 119 -16.70 2.90 -20.67
C ALA A 119 -16.45 3.33 -22.13
N ALA A 120 -15.28 3.88 -22.43
CA ALA A 120 -14.89 4.21 -23.80
C ALA A 120 -14.84 2.95 -24.68
N ALA A 121 -14.26 1.86 -24.17
CA ALA A 121 -14.20 0.59 -24.88
C ALA A 121 -15.59 0.00 -25.16
N VAL A 122 -16.53 0.06 -24.20
CA VAL A 122 -17.92 -0.37 -24.41
C VAL A 122 -18.61 0.44 -25.51
N ARG A 123 -18.42 1.77 -25.54
CA ARG A 123 -19.00 2.64 -26.58
C ARG A 123 -18.43 2.35 -27.96
N ILE A 124 -17.11 2.18 -28.07
CA ILE A 124 -16.44 1.81 -29.31
C ILE A 124 -16.91 0.43 -29.78
N ALA A 125 -16.94 -0.55 -28.87
CA ALA A 125 -17.38 -1.91 -29.15
C ALA A 125 -18.83 -1.99 -29.64
N GLY A 126 -19.72 -1.18 -29.06
CA GLY A 126 -21.12 -1.09 -29.47
C GLY A 126 -21.34 -0.53 -30.88
N THR A 127 -20.34 0.16 -31.45
CA THR A 127 -20.44 0.76 -32.80
C THR A 127 -19.70 -0.04 -33.87
N THR A 128 -18.63 -0.75 -33.52
CA THR A 128 -17.75 -1.43 -34.49
C THR A 128 -17.92 -2.95 -34.55
N GLY A 129 -18.47 -3.59 -33.52
CA GLY A 129 -18.94 -5.00 -33.51
C GLY A 129 -17.90 -6.10 -33.74
N GLY A 130 -16.75 -5.85 -34.37
CA GLY A 130 -15.93 -6.88 -35.00
C GLY A 130 -14.69 -7.35 -34.23
N ARG A 131 -14.26 -6.67 -33.16
CA ARG A 131 -13.00 -7.01 -32.43
C ARG A 131 -13.06 -6.72 -30.92
N VAL A 132 -14.26 -6.77 -30.35
CA VAL A 132 -14.50 -6.39 -28.94
C VAL A 132 -13.70 -7.28 -27.98
N ALA A 133 -13.58 -8.58 -28.28
CA ALA A 133 -12.81 -9.52 -27.47
C ALA A 133 -11.33 -9.10 -27.35
N ASP A 134 -10.68 -8.75 -28.47
CA ASP A 134 -9.27 -8.33 -28.47
C ASP A 134 -9.05 -7.07 -27.61
N THR A 135 -9.94 -6.08 -27.71
CA THR A 135 -9.84 -4.84 -26.93
C THR A 135 -10.00 -5.11 -25.44
N PHE A 136 -10.95 -5.97 -25.06
CA PHE A 136 -11.14 -6.35 -23.66
C PHE A 136 -10.01 -7.24 -23.14
N ASP A 137 -9.37 -8.06 -23.97
CA ASP A 137 -8.15 -8.80 -23.63
C ASP A 137 -6.98 -7.87 -23.32
N GLU A 138 -6.75 -6.87 -24.18
CA GLU A 138 -5.69 -5.89 -23.97
C GLU A 138 -5.94 -5.05 -22.71
N LEU A 139 -7.19 -4.67 -22.44
CA LEU A 139 -7.57 -4.00 -21.18
C LEU A 139 -7.42 -4.90 -19.96
N ALA A 140 -7.74 -6.20 -20.08
CA ALA A 140 -7.59 -7.16 -18.99
C ALA A 140 -6.10 -7.40 -18.66
N LEU A 141 -5.24 -7.47 -19.68
CA LEU A 141 -3.79 -7.52 -19.53
C LEU A 141 -3.26 -6.24 -18.87
N LEU A 142 -3.66 -5.07 -19.37
CA LEU A 142 -3.26 -3.79 -18.81
C LEU A 142 -3.67 -3.66 -17.32
N ALA A 143 -4.90 -4.02 -16.97
CA ALA A 143 -5.37 -3.98 -15.58
C ALA A 143 -4.60 -4.97 -14.68
N ALA A 144 -4.24 -6.15 -15.21
CA ALA A 144 -3.44 -7.11 -14.46
C ALA A 144 -2.00 -6.63 -14.23
N GLU A 145 -1.37 -6.03 -15.24
CA GLU A 145 -0.05 -5.40 -15.12
C GLU A 145 -0.07 -4.25 -14.13
N ASP A 146 -1.09 -3.39 -14.19
CA ASP A 146 -1.22 -2.23 -13.31
C ASP A 146 -1.43 -2.64 -11.83
N MET A 147 -2.20 -3.71 -11.59
CA MET A 147 -2.31 -4.32 -10.25
C MET A 147 -0.98 -4.85 -9.73
N GLN A 148 -0.17 -5.50 -10.59
CA GLN A 148 1.15 -5.99 -10.21
C GLN A 148 2.10 -4.83 -9.88
N MET A 149 2.15 -3.81 -10.75
CA MET A 149 2.98 -2.62 -10.53
C MET A 149 2.58 -1.87 -9.26
N GLU A 150 1.29 -1.76 -8.97
CA GLU A 150 0.81 -1.14 -7.73
C GLU A 150 1.17 -1.98 -6.50
N GLY A 151 1.09 -3.30 -6.61
CA GLY A 151 1.58 -4.22 -5.58
C GLY A 151 3.06 -4.02 -5.28
N GLU A 152 3.89 -3.96 -6.32
CA GLU A 152 5.33 -3.71 -6.20
C GLU A 152 5.62 -2.32 -5.61
N ARG A 153 4.93 -1.28 -6.07
CA ARG A 153 5.06 0.09 -5.56
C ARG A 153 4.65 0.17 -4.09
N ARG A 154 3.53 -0.44 -3.70
CA ARG A 154 3.08 -0.48 -2.30
C ARG A 154 4.09 -1.22 -1.41
N ALA A 155 4.59 -2.36 -1.85
CA ALA A 155 5.62 -3.12 -1.12
C ALA A 155 6.92 -2.31 -0.97
N ALA A 156 7.41 -1.72 -2.06
CA ALA A 156 8.61 -0.89 -2.06
C ALA A 156 8.45 0.35 -1.19
N THR A 157 7.29 1.00 -1.22
CA THR A 157 6.99 2.18 -0.39
C THR A 157 6.86 1.81 1.08
N ALA A 158 6.24 0.67 1.41
CA ALA A 158 6.16 0.17 2.78
C ALA A 158 7.56 -0.13 3.34
N GLN A 159 8.42 -0.76 2.55
CA GLN A 159 9.81 -0.99 2.91
C GLN A 159 10.57 0.33 3.11
N ALA A 160 10.41 1.29 2.20
CA ALA A 160 11.05 2.60 2.31
C ALA A 160 10.59 3.35 3.56
N ARG A 161 9.29 3.27 3.93
CA ARG A 161 8.75 3.86 5.17
C ARG A 161 9.34 3.22 6.42
N ILE A 162 9.38 1.90 6.47
CA ILE A 162 9.96 1.19 7.62
C ILE A 162 11.44 1.57 7.77
N SER A 163 12.20 1.54 6.68
CA SER A 163 13.60 1.97 6.67
C SER A 163 13.77 3.42 7.14
N ALA A 164 12.96 4.34 6.61
CA ALA A 164 12.92 5.73 7.03
C ALA A 164 12.68 5.91 8.53
N TRP A 165 11.70 5.20 9.10
CA TRP A 165 11.41 5.24 10.53
C TRP A 165 12.55 4.68 11.38
N ILE A 166 13.23 3.62 10.94
CA ILE A 166 14.40 3.08 11.64
C ILE A 166 15.54 4.09 11.63
N VAL A 167 15.92 4.57 10.43
CA VAL A 167 17.09 5.44 10.25
C VAL A 167 16.87 6.80 10.92
N GLY A 168 15.67 7.36 10.84
CA GLY A 168 15.34 8.64 11.49
C GLY A 168 15.05 8.50 12.99
N GLY A 169 14.39 7.42 13.40
CA GLY A 169 13.95 7.22 14.78
C GLY A 169 15.07 6.79 15.73
N LEU A 170 15.99 5.93 15.28
CA LEU A 170 17.02 5.34 16.15
C LEU A 170 17.96 6.41 16.78
N PRO A 171 18.51 7.39 16.02
CA PRO A 171 19.36 8.42 16.59
C PRO A 171 18.61 9.34 17.57
N ALA A 172 17.34 9.66 17.27
CA ALA A 172 16.50 10.48 18.13
C ALA A 172 16.17 9.76 19.44
N ALA A 173 15.84 8.46 19.38
CA ALA A 173 15.60 7.63 20.55
C ALA A 173 16.85 7.49 21.42
N TYR A 174 18.03 7.31 20.82
CA TYR A 174 19.30 7.28 21.55
C TYR A 174 19.56 8.59 22.29
N LEU A 175 19.34 9.74 21.64
CA LEU A 175 19.51 11.04 22.29
C LEU A 175 18.52 11.25 23.43
N ALA A 176 17.26 10.86 23.26
CA ALA A 176 16.26 10.91 24.33
C ALA A 176 16.68 10.04 25.52
N TYR A 177 17.16 8.81 25.28
CA TYR A 177 17.70 7.92 26.30
C TYR A 177 18.95 8.48 26.98
N ALA A 178 19.86 9.10 26.23
CA ALA A 178 21.04 9.77 26.77
C ALA A 178 20.67 10.99 27.62
N ALA A 179 19.63 11.73 27.23
CA ALA A 179 19.12 12.89 27.98
C ALA A 179 18.50 12.46 29.30
N ALA A 180 17.61 11.45 29.26
CA ALA A 180 16.96 10.91 30.45
C ALA A 180 17.96 10.32 31.46
N GLY A 181 19.02 9.68 30.98
CA GLY A 181 20.09 9.15 31.82
C GLY A 181 21.13 10.17 32.28
N GLY A 182 20.91 11.48 32.05
CA GLY A 182 21.83 12.55 32.47
C GLY A 182 23.18 12.56 31.74
N ARG A 183 23.41 11.69 30.75
CA ARG A 183 24.69 11.60 30.01
C ARG A 183 25.00 12.85 29.19
N LEU A 184 23.96 13.58 28.75
CA LEU A 184 24.15 14.88 28.10
C LEU A 184 24.70 15.96 29.04
N SER A 185 24.56 15.81 30.37
CA SER A 185 25.10 16.80 31.32
C SER A 185 26.63 16.85 31.30
N VAL A 186 27.30 15.74 30.95
CA VAL A 186 28.76 15.70 30.77
C VAL A 186 29.20 16.62 29.63
N LEU A 187 28.45 16.62 28.52
CA LEU A 187 28.69 17.50 27.38
C LEU A 187 28.32 18.95 27.71
N TRP A 188 27.24 19.16 28.47
CA TRP A 188 26.83 20.49 28.91
C TRP A 188 27.88 21.16 29.81
N ASN A 189 28.51 20.37 30.68
CA ASN A 189 29.50 20.84 31.64
C ASN A 189 30.95 20.89 31.09
N ALA A 190 31.17 20.43 29.85
CA ALA A 190 32.49 20.45 29.19
C ALA A 190 32.88 21.84 28.61
N GLY A 191 32.20 22.91 29.02
CA GLY A 191 32.45 24.28 28.54
C GLY A 191 31.94 24.54 27.12
N THR A 192 32.49 25.57 26.46
CA THR A 192 32.01 26.09 25.16
C THR A 192 32.00 25.04 24.05
N ILE A 193 32.97 24.11 24.05
CA ILE A 193 33.09 23.06 23.04
C ILE A 193 31.93 22.05 23.16
N GLY A 194 31.58 21.66 24.38
CA GLY A 194 30.50 20.69 24.61
C GLY A 194 29.13 21.23 24.21
N VAL A 195 28.86 22.52 24.47
CA VAL A 195 27.65 23.20 24.01
C VAL A 195 27.61 23.31 22.48
N MET A 196 28.74 23.58 21.81
CA MET A 196 28.81 23.57 20.34
C MET A 196 28.51 22.19 19.74
N VAL A 197 29.07 21.12 20.31
CA VAL A 197 28.81 19.74 19.84
C VAL A 197 27.33 19.37 19.98
N LEU A 198 26.70 19.75 21.10
CA LEU A 198 25.26 19.54 21.30
C LEU A 198 24.42 20.35 20.31
N GLY A 199 24.78 21.61 20.07
CA GLY A 199 24.08 22.48 19.11
C GLY A 199 24.18 21.95 17.69
N VAL A 200 25.39 21.69 17.20
CA VAL A 200 25.63 21.19 15.84
C VAL A 200 25.04 19.79 15.66
N GLY A 201 25.26 18.89 16.62
CA GLY A 201 24.71 17.53 16.58
C GLY A 201 23.18 17.50 16.60
N GLY A 202 22.56 18.34 17.43
CA GLY A 202 21.10 18.50 17.46
C GLY A 202 20.55 19.05 16.15
N LEU A 203 21.24 20.01 15.54
CA LEU A 203 20.82 20.62 14.28
C LEU A 203 20.93 19.64 13.10
N LEU A 204 22.01 18.84 13.04
CA LEU A 204 22.15 17.75 12.06
C LEU A 204 21.07 16.67 12.25
N LEU A 205 20.73 16.34 13.49
CA LEU A 205 19.67 15.37 13.78
C LEU A 205 18.30 15.89 13.31
N LEU A 206 17.97 17.14 13.64
CA LEU A 206 16.71 17.76 13.25
C LEU A 206 16.59 17.89 11.73
N SER A 207 17.69 18.21 11.03
CA SER A 207 17.68 18.28 9.56
C SER A 207 17.50 16.89 8.94
N GLY A 208 18.17 15.86 9.47
CA GLY A 208 18.03 14.48 9.02
C GLY A 208 16.62 13.92 9.23
N VAL A 209 16.09 14.04 10.45
CA VAL A 209 14.72 13.62 10.78
C VAL A 209 13.70 14.41 9.98
N GLY A 210 13.89 15.72 9.84
CA GLY A 210 13.03 16.59 9.04
C GLY A 210 12.99 16.18 7.57
N GLY A 211 14.16 15.87 6.97
CA GLY A 211 14.25 15.39 5.59
C GLY A 211 13.51 14.07 5.38
N ILE A 212 13.67 13.13 6.31
CA ILE A 212 12.99 11.83 6.27
C ILE A 212 11.46 11.99 6.39
N VAL A 213 10.98 12.80 7.33
CA VAL A 213 9.55 13.07 7.50
C VAL A 213 8.95 13.72 6.25
N LEU A 214 9.70 14.62 5.61
CA LEU A 214 9.27 15.28 4.39
C LEU A 214 9.21 14.30 3.20
N MET A 215 10.19 13.39 3.07
CA MET A 215 10.17 12.31 2.08
C MET A 215 8.97 11.38 2.27
N VAL A 216 8.70 10.93 3.50
CA VAL A 216 7.56 10.05 3.78
C VAL A 216 6.23 10.73 3.44
N ARG A 217 6.05 12.00 3.84
CA ARG A 217 4.84 12.78 3.51
C ARG A 217 4.67 13.04 2.02
N ARG A 218 5.75 13.09 1.25
CA ARG A 218 5.70 13.25 -0.21
C ARG A 218 5.31 11.97 -0.93
N ALA A 219 5.58 10.81 -0.34
CA ALA A 219 5.21 9.51 -0.88
C ALA A 219 3.72 9.15 -0.65
N ASP A 220 3.01 9.91 0.19
CA ASP A 220 1.56 9.81 0.42
C ASP A 220 0.72 10.65 -0.56
N ARG A 221 1.35 11.53 -1.34
CA ARG A 221 0.69 12.39 -2.34
C ARG A 221 0.95 11.86 -3.75
#